data_AF-A0AAU4FJZ4-F1
#
_entry.id   AF-A0AAU4FJZ4-F1
#
_cell.length_a   1.000
_cell.length_b   1.000
_cell.length_c   1.000
_cell.angle_alpha   90.00
_cell.angle_beta   90.00
_cell.angle_gamma   90.00
#
_symmetry.space_group_name_H-M   'P 1'
#
loop_
_entity.id
_entity.type
_entity.pdbx_description
1 polymer ?
#
loop_
_entity_poly.entity_id
_entity_poly.type
_entity_poly.pdbx_seq_one_letter_code
_entity_poly.pdbx_strand_id
1 'polypeptide(L)'
;MADVITTPASVLLVGPVATDVERDDLRSLGFDLCDQLGCAVTIATHDALSVLDFAAVCVAGPTLDDANLPNMDPVALTLSAEAVAYGVPTFAPQGVCLTACCEACGQVQTIATVRNERGEVFCADCRGEAAGCAWCFEDCITEPADVDGTWQPLCGPCGVQTQEVVRAMRAAV
;
A
#
# COMPACT_ATOMS: atom_id res chain seq x y z
N MET A 1 -19.92 -23.41 9.48
CA MET A 1 -19.79 -22.30 8.51
C MET A 1 -18.31 -22.00 8.45
N ALA A 2 -17.66 -22.26 7.32
CA ALA A 2 -16.22 -22.14 7.21
C ALA A 2 -15.82 -20.67 7.44
N ASP A 3 -14.80 -20.48 8.28
CA ASP A 3 -14.19 -19.19 8.53
C ASP A 3 -13.80 -18.57 7.19
N VAL A 4 -14.46 -17.46 6.85
CA VAL A 4 -13.96 -16.58 5.81
C VAL A 4 -12.71 -15.96 6.42
N ILE A 5 -11.55 -16.56 6.13
CA ILE A 5 -10.28 -15.85 6.24
C ILE A 5 -10.39 -14.73 5.21
N THR A 6 -10.92 -13.58 5.61
CA THR A 6 -10.73 -12.34 4.87
C THR A 6 -9.24 -12.09 4.91
N THR A 7 -8.53 -12.52 3.87
CA THR A 7 -7.19 -12.04 3.58
C THR A 7 -7.22 -10.52 3.81
N PRO A 8 -6.35 -9.95 4.67
CA PRO A 8 -6.31 -8.50 4.79
C PRO A 8 -6.15 -7.95 3.38
N ALA A 9 -7.04 -7.04 3.00
CA ALA A 9 -7.11 -6.49 1.65
C ALA A 9 -5.75 -5.82 1.35
N SER A 10 -4.87 -6.52 0.65
CA SER A 10 -3.54 -6.04 0.31
C SER A 10 -3.60 -5.21 -0.96
N VAL A 11 -2.75 -4.20 -1.04
CA VAL A 11 -2.57 -3.38 -2.23
C VAL A 11 -1.26 -3.73 -2.90
N LEU A 12 -1.30 -3.93 -4.21
CA LEU A 12 -0.10 -4.04 -5.03
C LEU A 12 0.31 -2.64 -5.49
N LEU A 13 1.51 -2.19 -5.13
CA LEU A 13 2.10 -0.96 -5.65
C LEU A 13 2.97 -1.27 -6.87
N VAL A 14 2.68 -0.59 -7.97
CA VAL A 14 3.45 -0.67 -9.22
C VAL A 14 3.95 0.71 -9.65
N GLY A 15 5.09 0.77 -10.31
CA GLY A 15 5.65 2.01 -10.85
C GLY A 15 7.07 1.79 -11.39
N PRO A 16 7.86 2.85 -11.60
CA PRO A 16 9.25 2.76 -12.02
C PRO A 16 10.11 1.94 -11.06
N VAL A 17 10.89 0.99 -11.59
CA VAL A 17 11.75 0.09 -10.78
C VAL A 17 13.15 -0.12 -11.36
N ALA A 18 13.50 0.58 -12.43
CA ALA A 18 14.74 0.35 -13.19
C ALA A 18 15.99 0.76 -12.38
N THR A 19 15.89 1.80 -11.57
CA THR A 19 16.99 2.35 -10.77
C THR A 19 16.76 2.18 -9.27
N ASP A 20 17.84 2.26 -8.49
CA ASP A 20 17.74 2.23 -7.02
C ASP A 20 16.91 3.40 -6.48
N VAL A 21 17.06 4.59 -7.09
CA VAL A 21 16.29 5.78 -6.70
C VAL A 21 14.79 5.55 -6.90
N GLU A 22 14.40 5.02 -8.05
CA GLU A 22 12.99 4.71 -8.33
C GLU A 22 12.43 3.66 -7.36
N ARG A 23 13.23 2.64 -7.02
CA ARG A 23 12.85 1.64 -6.01
C ARG A 23 12.71 2.26 -4.62
N ASP A 24 13.59 3.16 -4.24
CA ASP A 24 13.52 3.88 -2.96
C ASP A 24 12.28 4.78 -2.90
N ASP A 25 11.97 5.49 -4.00
CA ASP A 25 10.76 6.30 -4.12
C ASP A 25 9.49 5.45 -3.96
N LEU A 26 9.43 4.27 -4.61
CA LEU A 26 8.32 3.33 -4.42
C LEU A 26 8.26 2.77 -2.99
N ARG A 27 9.40 2.53 -2.34
CA ARG A 27 9.44 2.10 -0.93
C ARG A 27 8.86 3.17 -0.01
N SER A 28 9.20 4.43 -0.22
CA SER A 28 8.62 5.56 0.50
C SER A 28 7.13 5.70 0.26
N LEU A 29 6.68 5.55 -0.99
CA LEU A 29 5.24 5.58 -1.31
C LEU A 29 4.50 4.38 -0.71
N GLY A 30 5.10 3.20 -0.70
CA GLY A 30 4.55 2.01 -0.07
C GLY A 30 4.36 2.17 1.44
N PHE A 31 5.31 2.85 2.10
CA PHE A 31 5.17 3.24 3.51
C PHE A 31 3.93 4.13 3.71
N ASP A 32 3.80 5.21 2.92
CA ASP A 32 2.67 6.14 3.02
C ASP A 32 1.33 5.46 2.73
N LEU A 33 1.28 4.55 1.75
CA LEU A 33 0.10 3.74 1.44
C LEU A 33 -0.29 2.84 2.62
N CYS A 34 0.69 2.15 3.21
CA CYS A 34 0.45 1.28 4.35
C CYS A 34 -0.07 2.06 5.56
N ASP A 35 0.54 3.21 5.83
CA ASP A 35 0.19 4.11 6.93
C ASP A 35 -1.22 4.68 6.76
N GLN A 36 -1.51 5.26 5.59
CA GLN A 36 -2.75 6.00 5.37
C GLN A 36 -3.95 5.12 5.03
N LEU A 37 -3.73 3.96 4.38
CA LEU A 37 -4.81 3.02 4.07
C LEU A 37 -5.00 1.97 5.16
N GLY A 38 -4.06 1.84 6.11
CA GLY A 38 -4.10 0.83 7.15
C GLY A 38 -4.12 -0.60 6.58
N CYS A 39 -3.42 -0.85 5.48
CA CYS A 39 -3.43 -2.14 4.80
C CYS A 39 -2.03 -2.58 4.39
N ALA A 40 -1.85 -3.88 4.12
CA ALA A 40 -0.57 -4.38 3.64
C ALA A 40 -0.31 -3.90 2.20
N VAL A 41 0.92 -3.48 1.91
CA VAL A 41 1.32 -2.96 0.59
C VAL A 41 2.53 -3.72 0.09
N THR A 42 2.35 -4.48 -1.00
CA THR A 42 3.45 -5.19 -1.66
C THR A 42 3.95 -4.37 -2.83
N ILE A 43 5.27 -4.21 -2.95
CA ILE A 43 5.90 -3.46 -4.05
C ILE A 43 6.29 -4.45 -5.16
N ALA A 44 5.74 -4.26 -6.35
CA ALA A 44 6.13 -5.04 -7.51
C ALA A 44 7.51 -4.60 -8.01
N THR A 45 8.48 -5.50 -7.98
CA THR A 45 9.80 -5.30 -8.61
C THR A 45 9.99 -6.13 -9.88
N HIS A 46 9.00 -6.97 -10.20
CA HIS A 46 8.91 -7.83 -11.36
C HIS A 46 7.44 -8.12 -11.69
N ASP A 47 7.18 -8.71 -12.86
CA ASP A 47 5.84 -9.00 -13.37
C ASP A 47 5.29 -10.40 -12.99
N ALA A 48 6.07 -11.24 -12.31
CA ALA A 48 5.63 -12.58 -11.88
C ALA A 48 4.59 -12.61 -10.74
N LEU A 49 4.03 -11.46 -10.32
CA LEU A 49 3.02 -11.38 -9.28
C LEU A 49 1.62 -11.52 -9.88
N SER A 50 0.74 -12.26 -9.24
CA SER A 50 -0.67 -12.37 -9.64
C SER A 50 -1.46 -11.18 -9.07
N VAL A 51 -1.99 -10.32 -9.95
CA VAL A 51 -2.83 -9.18 -9.53
C VAL A 51 -4.12 -9.61 -8.82
N LEU A 52 -4.56 -10.86 -9.00
CA LEU A 52 -5.74 -11.43 -8.36
C LEU A 52 -5.55 -11.72 -6.87
N ASP A 53 -4.30 -11.73 -6.39
CA ASP A 53 -3.98 -11.95 -4.97
C ASP A 53 -4.15 -10.66 -4.14
N PHE A 54 -4.45 -9.54 -4.80
CA PHE A 54 -4.56 -8.21 -4.20
C PHE A 54 -5.97 -7.65 -4.35
N ALA A 55 -6.37 -6.81 -3.40
CA ALA A 55 -7.66 -6.14 -3.43
C ALA A 55 -7.71 -4.97 -4.42
N ALA A 56 -6.56 -4.34 -4.68
CA ALA A 56 -6.40 -3.26 -5.64
C ALA A 56 -4.94 -3.10 -6.08
N VAL A 57 -4.73 -2.39 -7.18
CA VAL A 57 -3.41 -1.97 -7.68
C VAL A 57 -3.28 -0.45 -7.60
N CYS A 58 -2.27 0.03 -6.89
CA CYS A 58 -1.86 1.43 -6.88
C CYS A 58 -0.78 1.65 -7.94
N VAL A 59 -1.02 2.58 -8.86
CA VAL A 59 -0.12 2.92 -9.96
C VAL A 59 0.60 4.23 -9.66
N ALA A 60 1.90 4.16 -9.41
CA ALA A 60 2.78 5.31 -9.23
C ALA A 60 3.35 5.76 -10.57
N GLY A 61 2.90 6.92 -11.06
CA GLY A 61 3.33 7.48 -12.35
C GLY A 61 2.20 7.44 -13.40
N PRO A 62 2.55 7.39 -14.71
CA PRO A 62 1.55 7.34 -15.77
C PRO A 62 0.63 6.12 -15.64
N THR A 63 -0.66 6.34 -15.83
CA THR A 63 -1.70 5.32 -15.91
C THR A 63 -1.98 4.92 -17.37
N LEU A 64 -2.75 3.85 -17.57
CA LEU A 64 -3.09 3.35 -18.91
C LEU A 64 -3.85 4.36 -19.78
N ASP A 65 -4.53 5.32 -19.15
CA ASP A 65 -5.31 6.36 -19.83
C ASP A 65 -4.50 7.67 -20.02
N ASP A 66 -3.26 7.74 -19.56
CA ASP A 66 -2.44 8.95 -19.64
C ASP A 66 -1.76 9.11 -21.01
N ALA A 67 -1.65 10.36 -21.47
CA ALA A 67 -0.89 10.70 -22.68
C ALA A 67 0.61 10.35 -22.59
N ASN A 68 1.12 10.15 -21.37
CA ASN A 68 2.49 9.75 -21.07
C ASN A 68 2.66 8.23 -20.93
N LEU A 69 1.67 7.43 -21.33
CA LEU A 69 1.76 5.96 -21.38
C LEU A 69 3.06 5.42 -22.01
N PRO A 70 3.64 6.03 -23.07
CA PRO A 70 4.92 5.56 -23.62
C PRO A 70 6.11 5.58 -22.64
N ASN A 71 6.00 6.32 -21.53
CA ASN A 71 7.02 6.42 -20.48
C ASN A 71 6.70 5.54 -19.26
N MET A 72 5.64 4.73 -19.31
CA MET A 72 5.29 3.82 -18.23
C MET A 72 6.34 2.71 -18.11
N ASP A 73 6.70 2.37 -16.87
CA ASP A 73 7.60 1.25 -16.59
C ASP A 73 7.00 -0.08 -17.11
N PRO A 74 7.80 -0.97 -17.75
CA PRO A 74 7.29 -2.22 -18.30
C PRO A 74 6.59 -3.13 -17.27
N VAL A 75 7.10 -3.22 -16.04
CA VAL A 75 6.48 -4.03 -14.97
C VAL A 75 5.14 -3.42 -14.59
N ALA A 76 5.10 -2.10 -14.41
CA ALA A 76 3.87 -1.39 -14.09
C ALA A 76 2.84 -1.51 -15.21
N LEU A 77 3.26 -1.43 -16.48
CA LEU A 77 2.41 -1.58 -17.65
C LEU A 77 1.75 -2.97 -17.67
N THR A 78 2.54 -4.04 -17.53
CA THR A 78 2.04 -5.42 -17.54
C THR A 78 1.02 -5.64 -16.44
N LEU A 79 1.38 -5.33 -15.19
CA LEU A 79 0.51 -5.58 -14.04
C LEU A 79 -0.74 -4.70 -14.06
N SER A 80 -0.64 -3.45 -14.52
CA SER A 80 -1.82 -2.57 -14.67
C SER A 80 -2.76 -3.09 -15.75
N ALA A 81 -2.22 -3.58 -16.88
CA ALA A 81 -3.02 -4.15 -17.96
C ALA A 81 -3.72 -5.44 -17.51
N GLU A 82 -3.05 -6.29 -16.74
CA GLU A 82 -3.66 -7.48 -16.13
C GLU A 82 -4.77 -7.10 -15.15
N ALA A 83 -4.55 -6.11 -14.29
CA ALA A 83 -5.55 -5.65 -13.35
C ALA A 83 -6.84 -5.20 -14.07
N VAL A 84 -6.70 -4.42 -15.14
CA VAL A 84 -7.83 -4.02 -16.00
C VAL A 84 -8.49 -5.23 -16.66
N ALA A 85 -7.70 -6.15 -17.22
CA ALA A 85 -8.23 -7.34 -17.90
C ALA A 85 -9.04 -8.26 -16.97
N TYR A 86 -8.62 -8.36 -15.70
CA TYR A 86 -9.28 -9.19 -14.70
C TYR A 86 -10.28 -8.44 -13.80
N GLY A 87 -10.44 -7.12 -14.00
CA GLY A 87 -11.35 -6.30 -13.21
C GLY A 87 -10.89 -6.04 -11.77
N VAL A 88 -9.59 -6.13 -11.51
CA VAL A 88 -8.99 -5.71 -10.24
C VAL A 88 -8.95 -4.18 -10.21
N PRO A 89 -9.49 -3.50 -9.17
CA PRO A 89 -9.50 -2.05 -9.10
C PRO A 89 -8.11 -1.44 -9.20
N THR A 90 -7.94 -0.43 -10.03
CA THR A 90 -6.72 0.37 -10.15
C THR A 90 -6.96 1.80 -9.68
N PHE A 91 -6.00 2.38 -8.96
CA PHE A 91 -6.01 3.80 -8.60
C PHE A 91 -4.60 4.38 -8.64
N ALA A 92 -4.49 5.70 -8.60
CA ALA A 92 -3.21 6.40 -8.51
C ALA A 92 -3.18 7.27 -7.25
N PRO A 93 -2.00 7.56 -6.68
CA PRO A 93 -1.86 8.55 -5.62
C PRO A 93 -2.45 9.90 -6.07
N GLN A 94 -3.08 10.61 -5.14
CA GLN A 94 -3.62 11.94 -5.44
C GLN A 94 -2.52 12.93 -5.82
N GLY A 95 -2.88 13.90 -6.68
CA GLY A 95 -1.98 15.00 -7.01
C GLY A 95 -1.68 15.89 -5.80
N VAL A 96 -0.51 16.55 -5.81
CA VAL A 96 -0.02 17.42 -4.72
C VAL A 96 -0.99 18.52 -4.27
N CYS A 97 -1.89 18.97 -5.14
CA CYS A 97 -2.90 19.98 -4.83
C CYS A 97 -4.05 19.44 -3.96
N LEU A 98 -4.16 18.12 -3.80
CA LEU A 98 -5.18 17.43 -3.00
C LEU A 98 -4.67 17.00 -1.62
N THR A 99 -3.37 17.14 -1.38
CA THR A 99 -2.75 16.91 -0.07
C THR A 99 -3.36 17.83 0.98
N ALA A 100 -3.63 17.28 2.17
CA ALA A 100 -4.15 18.02 3.30
C ALA A 100 -3.68 17.41 4.62
N CYS A 101 -3.85 18.12 5.73
CA CYS A 101 -3.55 17.58 7.05
C CYS A 101 -4.83 17.11 7.73
N CYS A 102 -4.74 16.01 8.48
CA CYS A 102 -5.79 15.58 9.41
C CYS A 102 -6.00 16.67 10.47
N GLU A 103 -7.24 17.14 10.63
CA GLU A 103 -7.61 18.18 11.60
C GLU A 103 -7.50 17.71 13.06
N ALA A 104 -7.47 16.39 13.30
CA ALA A 104 -7.38 15.82 14.64
C ALA A 104 -5.93 15.57 15.10
N CYS A 105 -5.11 14.91 14.30
CA CYS A 105 -3.74 14.52 14.67
C CYS A 105 -2.64 15.28 13.92
N GLY A 106 -2.98 16.10 12.92
CA GLY A 106 -2.02 16.87 12.12
C GLY A 106 -1.25 16.05 11.06
N GLN A 107 -1.49 14.74 10.96
CA GLN A 107 -0.84 13.88 9.95
C GLN A 107 -1.16 14.37 8.53
N VAL A 108 -0.14 14.49 7.69
CA VAL A 108 -0.30 14.83 6.27
C VAL A 108 -0.88 13.63 5.53
N GLN A 109 -1.87 13.86 4.67
CA GLN A 109 -2.54 12.85 3.85
C GLN A 109 -2.14 13.07 2.40
N THR A 110 -1.41 12.11 1.82
CA THR A 110 -0.78 12.17 0.49
C THR A 110 -1.32 11.13 -0.48
N ILE A 111 -2.10 10.15 0.00
CA ILE A 111 -2.61 9.03 -0.80
C ILE A 111 -4.08 9.21 -1.15
N ALA A 112 -4.94 9.28 -0.14
CA ALA A 112 -6.38 9.29 -0.28
C ALA A 112 -7.00 10.25 0.75
N THR A 113 -6.85 11.56 0.53
CA THR A 113 -7.45 12.58 1.39
C THR A 113 -8.98 12.44 1.35
N VAL A 114 -9.58 11.95 2.44
CA VAL A 114 -11.03 11.92 2.61
C VAL A 114 -11.49 13.21 3.28
N ARG A 115 -12.52 13.84 2.70
CA ARG A 115 -13.19 15.02 3.27
C ARG A 115 -14.60 14.65 3.69
N ASN A 116 -15.02 15.12 4.87
CA ASN A 116 -16.43 15.01 5.26
C ASN A 116 -17.30 16.03 4.51
N GLU A 117 -18.62 16.03 4.77
CA GLU A 117 -19.59 16.95 4.14
C GLU A 117 -19.28 18.44 4.38
N ARG A 118 -18.43 18.76 5.37
CA ARG A 118 -18.00 20.13 5.70
C ARG A 118 -16.64 20.50 5.08
N GLY A 119 -16.01 19.57 4.38
CA GLY A 119 -14.69 19.75 3.77
C GLY A 119 -13.51 19.48 4.72
N GLU A 120 -13.77 19.09 5.96
CA GLU A 120 -12.77 18.76 6.97
C GLU A 120 -12.09 17.42 6.63
N VAL A 121 -10.78 17.34 6.89
CA VAL A 121 -9.97 16.16 6.59
C VAL A 121 -9.65 15.40 7.86
N PHE A 122 -9.91 14.10 7.86
CA PHE A 122 -9.56 13.20 8.97
C PHE A 122 -8.91 11.94 8.40
N CYS A 123 -7.79 11.51 8.99
CA CYS A 123 -7.16 10.24 8.64
C CYS A 123 -8.01 9.04 9.13
N ALA A 124 -7.77 7.86 8.55
CA ALA A 124 -8.48 6.63 8.90
C ALA A 124 -8.41 6.33 10.41
N ASP A 125 -7.25 6.51 11.04
CA ASP A 125 -7.07 6.29 12.48
C ASP A 125 -7.98 7.20 13.32
N CYS A 126 -7.98 8.50 13.03
CA CYS A 126 -8.78 9.48 13.78
C CYS A 126 -10.29 9.31 13.53
N ARG A 127 -10.68 8.63 12.45
CA ARG A 127 -12.07 8.23 12.19
C ARG A 127 -12.43 6.87 12.79
N GLY A 128 -11.47 6.13 13.34
CA GLY A 128 -11.67 4.76 13.83
C GLY A 128 -11.91 3.75 12.71
N GLU A 129 -11.39 4.04 11.50
CA GLU A 129 -11.55 3.22 10.30
C GLU A 129 -10.28 2.46 9.93
N ALA A 130 -9.13 2.79 10.55
CA ALA A 130 -7.88 2.09 10.29
C ALA A 130 -7.95 0.63 10.77
N ALA A 131 -7.38 -0.28 9.99
CA ALA A 131 -7.26 -1.66 10.42
C ALA A 131 -6.23 -1.75 11.55
N GLY A 132 -6.53 -2.60 12.54
CA GLY A 132 -5.58 -2.93 13.60
C GLY A 132 -4.34 -3.68 13.09
N CYS A 133 -3.54 -4.19 14.02
CA CYS A 133 -2.29 -4.88 13.69
C CYS A 133 -2.53 -6.07 12.75
N ALA A 134 -1.83 -6.11 11.61
CA ALA A 134 -1.96 -7.17 10.60
C ALA A 134 -1.52 -8.57 11.09
N TRP A 135 -0.83 -8.65 12.23
CA TRP A 135 -0.35 -9.90 12.81
C TRP A 135 -1.26 -10.44 13.93
N CYS A 136 -1.54 -9.60 14.93
CA CYS A 136 -2.36 -10.02 16.08
C CYS A 136 -3.84 -9.68 15.92
N PHE A 137 -4.22 -8.92 14.88
CA PHE A 137 -5.58 -8.49 14.56
C PHE A 137 -6.25 -7.63 15.64
N GLU A 138 -5.47 -7.13 16.60
CA GLU A 138 -5.96 -6.25 17.66
C GLU A 138 -6.04 -4.81 17.16
N ASP A 139 -7.10 -4.12 17.55
CA ASP A 139 -7.28 -2.68 17.35
C ASP A 139 -6.33 -1.91 18.28
N CYS A 140 -5.16 -1.59 17.77
CA CYS A 140 -4.08 -0.94 18.50
C CYS A 140 -3.28 -0.05 17.56
N ILE A 141 -2.46 0.84 18.14
CA ILE A 141 -1.58 1.70 17.34
C ILE A 141 -0.60 0.83 16.55
N THR A 142 -0.59 1.03 15.24
CA THR A 142 0.31 0.36 14.31
C THR A 142 1.27 1.36 13.66
N GLU A 143 2.38 0.85 13.16
CA GLU A 143 3.28 1.57 12.25
C GLU A 143 3.62 0.65 11.07
N PRO A 144 3.87 1.20 9.86
CA PRO A 144 4.33 0.40 8.74
C PRO A 144 5.68 -0.26 9.03
N ALA A 145 5.73 -1.58 8.88
CA ALA A 145 6.93 -2.39 9.00
C ALA A 145 7.19 -3.16 7.69
N ASP A 146 8.41 -3.08 7.16
CA ASP A 146 8.80 -3.84 5.97
C ASP A 146 9.06 -5.30 6.35
N VAL A 147 8.21 -6.18 5.82
CA VAL A 147 8.25 -7.62 5.95
C VAL A 147 8.47 -8.20 4.56
N ASP A 148 9.75 -8.38 4.21
CA ASP A 148 10.18 -9.02 2.96
C ASP A 148 9.66 -8.33 1.67
N GLY A 149 9.72 -7.00 1.61
CA GLY A 149 9.26 -6.23 0.46
C GLY A 149 7.76 -5.92 0.48
N THR A 150 7.08 -6.26 1.58
CA THR A 150 5.69 -5.88 1.85
C THR A 150 5.62 -5.05 3.12
N TRP A 151 5.11 -3.83 3.02
CA TRP A 151 4.77 -3.03 4.18
C TRP A 151 3.53 -3.60 4.86
N GLN A 152 3.59 -3.76 6.18
CA GLN A 152 2.47 -4.24 6.99
C GLN A 152 2.22 -3.28 8.16
N PRO A 153 0.96 -2.94 8.48
CA PRO A 153 0.64 -2.15 9.66
C PRO A 153 0.76 -3.05 10.89
N LEU A 154 1.85 -2.91 11.65
CA LEU A 154 2.13 -3.76 12.81
C LEU A 154 2.23 -2.93 14.09
N CYS A 155 1.69 -3.47 15.19
CA CYS A 155 1.99 -2.92 16.50
C CYS A 155 3.43 -3.24 16.90
N GLY A 156 4.04 -2.40 17.74
CA GLY A 156 5.46 -2.51 18.12
C GLY A 156 5.92 -3.94 18.50
N PRO A 157 5.21 -4.67 19.37
CA PRO A 157 5.56 -6.05 19.72
C PRO A 157 5.53 -7.01 18.52
N CYS A 158 4.51 -6.92 17.67
CA CYS A 158 4.39 -7.80 16.50
C CYS A 158 5.44 -7.46 15.44
N GLY A 159 5.78 -6.18 15.24
CA GLY A 159 6.85 -5.77 14.33
C GLY A 159 8.19 -6.42 14.67
N VAL A 160 8.54 -6.49 15.95
CA VAL A 160 9.76 -7.19 16.41
C VAL A 160 9.69 -8.68 16.11
N GLN A 161 8.59 -9.34 16.45
CA GLN A 161 8.42 -10.78 16.23
C GLN A 161 8.50 -11.15 14.75
N THR A 162 7.82 -10.40 13.88
CA THR A 162 7.81 -10.67 12.44
C THR A 162 9.21 -10.55 11.84
N GLN A 163 9.99 -9.55 12.27
CA GLN A 163 11.38 -9.42 11.82
C GLN A 163 12.27 -10.59 12.26
N GLU A 164 12.08 -11.13 13.47
CA GLU A 164 12.80 -12.31 13.94
C GLU A 164 12.47 -13.54 13.11
N VAL A 165 11.19 -13.76 12.80
CA VAL A 165 10.73 -14.88 11.96
C VAL A 165 11.31 -14.78 10.55
N VAL A 166 11.23 -13.61 9.91
CA VAL A 166 11.79 -13.40 8.57
C VAL A 166 13.30 -13.64 8.55
N ARG A 167 14.04 -13.16 9.56
CA ARG A 167 15.48 -13.42 9.69
C ARG A 167 15.78 -14.91 9.83
N ALA A 168 15.00 -15.64 10.64
CA ALA A 168 15.17 -17.07 10.83
C ALA A 168 14.90 -17.86 9.53
N MET A 169 13.86 -17.49 8.78
CA MET A 169 13.55 -18.13 7.50
C MET A 169 14.64 -17.92 6.46
N ARG A 170 15.20 -16.71 6.36
CA ARG A 170 16.32 -16.40 5.46
C ARG A 170 17.60 -17.13 5.81
N ALA A 171 17.83 -17.43 7.09
CA ALA A 171 19.01 -18.18 7.53
C ALA A 171 18.92 -19.69 7.27
N ALA A 172 17.73 -20.20 6.96
CA ALA A 172 17.48 -21.62 6.71
C ALA A 172 17.58 -22.04 5.23
N VAL A 173 17.81 -21.08 4.33
CA VAL A 173 17.97 -21.26 2.87
C VAL A 173 19.44 -21.12 2.50
#